data_AF-A0A3P1XL76-F1
#
_entry.id   AF-A0A3P1XL76-F1
#
_cell.length_a   1.000
_cell.length_b   1.000
_cell.length_c   1.000
_cell.angle_alpha   90.00
_cell.angle_beta   90.00
_cell.angle_gamma   90.00
#
_symmetry.space_group_name_H-M   'P 1'
#
loop_
_entity.id
_entity.type
_entity.pdbx_description
1 polymer ?
#
loop_
_entity_poly.entity_id
_entity_poly.type
_entity_poly.pdbx_seq_one_letter_code
_entity_poly.pdbx_strand_id
1 'polypeptide(L)'
;MSDTTGLPGWVIHMLRQFGIHNPDPSDEFHCAVVDAILGAGANCEIGGAAVAIRFTVIPLFSDAVRASVEAETVLERAKASAFAELLDTHGTAQKATGLKYQHESVVTAGLELAVCKAREMFLRQFVASLDARLSHWQTQQRTEYRADMAAPGGL
;
A
#
# COMPACT_ATOMS: atom_id res chain seq x y z
N MET A 1 2.54 9.81 -28.54
CA MET A 1 3.13 8.99 -27.45
C MET A 1 2.15 7.87 -27.21
N SER A 2 2.49 6.65 -27.64
CA SER A 2 1.61 5.47 -27.62
C SER A 2 1.77 4.75 -26.28
N ASP A 3 0.64 4.39 -25.67
CA ASP A 3 0.53 3.78 -24.34
C ASP A 3 1.37 2.51 -24.18
N THR A 4 2.28 2.51 -23.21
CA THR A 4 3.31 1.48 -23.01
C THR A 4 2.89 0.26 -22.17
N THR A 5 1.61 0.10 -21.82
CA THR A 5 1.18 -0.96 -20.89
C THR A 5 0.26 -2.02 -21.49
N GLY A 6 -0.20 -1.88 -22.73
CA GLY A 6 -1.13 -2.84 -23.35
C GLY A 6 -2.50 -2.94 -22.65
N LEU A 7 -2.76 -2.10 -21.65
CA LEU A 7 -4.01 -2.07 -20.92
C LEU A 7 -5.10 -1.36 -21.73
N PRO A 8 -6.37 -1.79 -21.63
CA PRO A 8 -7.48 -1.07 -22.23
C PRO A 8 -7.54 0.38 -21.72
N GLY A 9 -7.87 1.33 -22.60
CA GLY A 9 -7.90 2.76 -22.24
C GLY A 9 -8.83 3.11 -21.07
N TRP A 10 -9.92 2.35 -20.89
CA TRP A 10 -10.84 2.53 -19.75
C TRP A 10 -10.20 2.11 -18.41
N VAL A 11 -9.33 1.09 -18.40
CA VAL A 11 -8.56 0.67 -17.22
C VAL A 11 -7.56 1.76 -16.86
N ILE A 12 -6.85 2.30 -17.84
CA ILE A 12 -5.90 3.42 -17.65
C ILE A 12 -6.63 4.63 -17.06
N HIS A 13 -7.83 4.93 -17.57
CA HIS A 13 -8.65 6.02 -17.01
C HIS A 13 -9.01 5.76 -15.55
N MET A 14 -9.45 4.56 -15.18
CA MET A 14 -9.75 4.20 -13.80
C MET A 14 -8.53 4.27 -12.89
N LEU A 15 -7.38 3.74 -13.30
CA LEU A 15 -6.14 3.84 -12.54
C LEU A 15 -5.79 5.30 -12.23
N ARG A 16 -5.88 6.19 -13.22
CA ARG A 16 -5.67 7.63 -13.02
C ARG A 16 -6.68 8.25 -12.06
N GLN A 17 -7.95 7.81 -12.09
CA GLN A 17 -8.93 8.25 -11.10
C GLN A 17 -8.45 7.91 -9.69
N PHE A 18 -7.83 6.75 -9.46
CA PHE A 18 -7.26 6.36 -8.17
C PHE A 18 -5.83 6.89 -7.89
N GLY A 19 -5.31 7.78 -8.74
CA GLY A 19 -3.98 8.38 -8.57
C GLY A 19 -2.81 7.51 -9.04
N ILE A 20 -3.07 6.40 -9.73
CA ILE A 20 -2.05 5.52 -10.30
C ILE A 20 -1.82 5.96 -11.75
N HIS A 21 -0.81 6.80 -11.95
CA HIS A 21 -0.51 7.37 -13.28
C HIS A 21 0.43 6.51 -14.12
N ASN A 22 1.38 5.82 -13.46
CA ASN A 22 2.39 4.99 -14.08
C ASN A 22 2.35 3.60 -13.43
N PRO A 23 1.40 2.73 -13.82
CA PRO A 23 1.34 1.38 -13.26
C PRO A 23 2.58 0.59 -13.70
N ASP A 24 3.23 -0.04 -12.72
CA ASP A 24 4.39 -0.89 -12.90
C ASP A 24 3.95 -2.36 -12.92
N PRO A 25 4.17 -3.11 -14.03
CA PRO A 25 3.75 -4.51 -14.14
C PRO A 25 4.59 -5.47 -13.28
N SER A 26 5.70 -5.02 -12.71
CA SER A 26 6.49 -5.79 -11.74
C SER A 26 6.03 -5.60 -10.30
N ASP A 27 5.20 -4.59 -10.05
CA ASP A 27 4.67 -4.28 -8.73
C ASP A 27 3.38 -5.06 -8.46
N GLU A 28 3.41 -5.92 -7.45
CA GLU A 28 2.29 -6.75 -7.01
C GLU A 28 1.03 -5.93 -6.70
N PHE A 29 1.17 -4.76 -6.07
CA PHE A 29 0.03 -3.90 -5.77
C PHE A 29 -0.59 -3.33 -7.04
N HIS A 30 0.21 -2.86 -8.00
CA HIS A 30 -0.31 -2.36 -9.27
C HIS A 30 -1.04 -3.46 -10.05
N CYS A 31 -0.46 -4.66 -10.13
CA CYS A 31 -1.11 -5.81 -10.76
C CYS A 31 -2.45 -6.14 -10.09
N ALA A 32 -2.48 -6.18 -8.75
CA ALA A 32 -3.70 -6.48 -8.01
C ALA A 32 -4.80 -5.42 -8.23
N VAL A 33 -4.44 -4.14 -8.30
CA VAL A 33 -5.41 -3.06 -8.61
C VAL A 33 -5.92 -3.17 -10.05
N VAL A 34 -5.05 -3.47 -11.01
CA VAL A 34 -5.43 -3.70 -12.42
C VAL A 34 -6.41 -4.86 -12.53
N ASP A 35 -6.11 -5.99 -11.88
CA ASP A 35 -6.97 -7.18 -11.90
C ASP A 35 -8.32 -6.91 -11.26
N ALA A 36 -8.36 -6.13 -10.17
CA ALA A 36 -9.61 -5.71 -9.54
C ALA A 36 -10.48 -4.86 -10.48
N ILE A 37 -9.87 -3.94 -11.23
CA ILE A 37 -10.58 -3.10 -12.22
C ILE A 37 -11.09 -3.97 -13.38
N LEU A 38 -10.24 -4.84 -13.91
CA LEU A 38 -10.61 -5.76 -15.00
C LEU A 38 -11.75 -6.69 -14.59
N GLY A 39 -11.68 -7.25 -13.38
CA GLY A 39 -12.71 -8.14 -12.82
C GLY A 39 -14.05 -7.43 -12.55
N ALA A 40 -14.01 -6.13 -12.22
CA ALA A 40 -15.22 -5.32 -12.07
C ALA A 40 -15.93 -5.07 -13.41
N GLY A 41 -15.18 -5.07 -14.52
CA GLY A 41 -15.69 -4.96 -15.88
C GLY A 41 -15.84 -3.53 -16.40
N ALA A 42 -15.95 -3.39 -17.73
CA ALA A 42 -15.91 -2.10 -18.42
C ALA A 42 -17.12 -1.18 -18.14
N ASN A 43 -18.26 -1.76 -17.73
CA ASN A 43 -19.47 -1.02 -17.39
C ASN A 43 -19.58 -0.73 -15.89
N CYS A 44 -18.54 -1.04 -15.11
CA CYS A 44 -18.56 -0.80 -13.68
C CYS A 44 -18.48 0.71 -13.39
N GLU A 45 -19.38 1.19 -12.54
CA GLU A 45 -19.27 2.54 -11.99
C GLU A 45 -18.04 2.66 -11.09
N ILE A 46 -17.55 3.89 -10.93
CA ILE A 46 -16.38 4.18 -10.08
C ILE A 46 -16.55 3.68 -8.64
N GLY A 47 -17.78 3.70 -8.11
CA GLY A 47 -18.10 3.16 -6.79
C GLY A 47 -17.91 1.64 -6.72
N GLY A 48 -18.40 0.90 -7.72
CA GLY A 48 -18.21 -0.55 -7.81
C GLY A 48 -16.75 -0.94 -7.97
N ALA A 49 -16.00 -0.22 -8.80
CA ALA A 49 -14.56 -0.42 -8.95
C ALA A 49 -13.80 -0.14 -7.65
N ALA A 50 -14.15 0.93 -6.93
CA ALA A 50 -13.54 1.26 -5.63
C ALA A 50 -13.81 0.16 -4.57
N VAL A 51 -15.00 -0.45 -4.56
CA VAL A 51 -15.30 -1.61 -3.69
C VAL A 51 -14.44 -2.80 -4.06
N ALA A 52 -14.36 -3.15 -5.35
CA ALA A 52 -13.54 -4.27 -5.83
C ALA A 52 -12.06 -4.09 -5.44
N ILE A 53 -11.50 -2.92 -5.72
CA ILE A 53 -10.12 -2.58 -5.36
C ILE A 53 -9.90 -2.68 -3.85
N ARG A 54 -10.84 -2.21 -3.03
CA ARG A 54 -10.73 -2.26 -1.57
C ARG A 54 -10.59 -3.70 -1.07
N PHE A 55 -11.41 -4.63 -1.55
CA PHE A 55 -11.32 -6.05 -1.15
C PHE A 55 -9.98 -6.68 -1.56
N THR A 56 -9.44 -6.29 -2.71
CA THR A 56 -8.14 -6.78 -3.19
C THR A 56 -6.96 -6.21 -2.41
N VAL A 57 -7.03 -4.93 -1.99
CA VAL A 57 -5.91 -4.25 -1.33
C VAL A 57 -5.84 -4.54 0.18
N ILE A 58 -6.96 -4.90 0.83
CA ILE A 58 -6.97 -5.23 2.27
C ILE A 58 -5.96 -6.32 2.64
N PRO A 59 -5.89 -7.48 1.94
CA PRO A 59 -4.88 -8.49 2.21
C PRO A 59 -3.44 -7.95 2.08
N LEU A 60 -3.15 -7.20 1.02
CA LEU A 60 -1.83 -6.59 0.80
C LEU A 60 -1.46 -5.62 1.92
N PHE A 61 -2.43 -4.86 2.43
CA PHE A 61 -2.22 -3.98 3.58
C PHE A 61 -1.94 -4.78 4.86
N SER A 62 -2.71 -5.83 5.14
CA SER A 62 -2.45 -6.71 6.29
C SER A 62 -1.06 -7.35 6.23
N ASP A 63 -0.63 -7.77 5.03
CA ASP A 63 0.71 -8.33 4.81
C ASP A 63 1.81 -7.29 5.03
N ALA A 64 1.62 -6.06 4.55
CA ALA A 64 2.57 -4.97 4.77
C ALA A 64 2.70 -4.59 6.25
N VAL A 65 1.59 -4.59 7.00
CA VAL A 65 1.61 -4.36 8.47
C VAL A 65 2.39 -5.47 9.17
N ARG A 66 2.14 -6.73 8.81
CA ARG A 66 2.87 -7.87 9.38
C ARG A 66 4.38 -7.77 9.09
N ALA A 67 4.74 -7.51 7.84
CA ALA A 67 6.14 -7.36 7.42
C ALA A 67 6.83 -6.20 8.18
N SER A 68 6.14 -5.09 8.42
CA SER A 68 6.71 -3.96 9.16
C SER A 68 6.97 -4.30 10.63
N VAL A 69 6.08 -5.06 11.28
CA VAL A 69 6.25 -5.54 12.66
C VAL A 69 7.38 -6.57 12.76
N GLU A 70 7.48 -7.46 11.79
CA GLU A 70 8.56 -8.45 11.71
C GLU A 70 9.92 -7.76 11.53
N ALA A 71 10.04 -6.82 10.60
CA ALA A 71 11.26 -6.04 10.39
C ALA A 71 11.66 -5.23 11.63
N GLU A 72 10.69 -4.67 12.35
CA GLU A 72 10.92 -3.93 13.60
C GLU A 72 11.49 -4.85 14.67
N THR A 73 10.92 -6.06 14.79
CA THR A 73 11.40 -7.09 15.70
C THR A 73 12.83 -7.55 15.35
N VAL A 74 13.16 -7.70 14.07
CA VAL A 74 14.52 -8.04 13.60
C VAL A 74 15.51 -6.94 13.96
N LEU A 75 15.17 -5.67 13.73
CA LEU A 75 16.01 -4.54 14.09
C LEU A 75 16.29 -4.47 15.60
N GLU A 76 15.26 -4.65 16.43
CA GLU A 76 15.44 -4.62 17.89
C GLU A 76 16.32 -5.78 18.38
N ARG A 77 16.19 -6.98 17.79
CA ARG A 77 17.12 -8.09 18.07
C ARG A 77 18.56 -7.78 17.65
N ALA A 78 18.75 -7.19 16.46
CA ALA A 78 20.07 -6.82 15.96
C ALA A 78 20.74 -5.78 16.88
N LYS A 79 19.98 -4.76 17.33
CA LYS A 79 20.45 -3.78 18.32
C LYS A 79 20.81 -4.42 19.65
N ALA A 80 19.95 -5.31 20.17
CA ALA A 80 20.20 -6.01 21.43
C ALA A 80 21.47 -6.88 21.38
N SER A 81 21.69 -7.60 20.27
CA SER A 81 22.91 -8.39 20.05
C SER A 81 24.16 -7.52 20.03
N ALA A 82 24.13 -6.41 19.27
CA ALA A 82 25.23 -5.46 19.21
C ALA A 82 25.55 -4.84 20.58
N PHE A 83 24.51 -4.55 21.38
CA PHE A 83 24.67 -4.01 22.73
C PHE A 83 25.23 -5.03 23.72
N ALA A 84 24.78 -6.29 23.69
CA ALA A 84 25.29 -7.35 24.55
C ALA A 84 26.78 -7.61 24.31
N GLU A 85 27.23 -7.66 23.05
CA GLU A 85 28.65 -7.85 22.70
C GLU A 85 29.54 -6.66 23.11
N LEU A 86 28.99 -5.43 23.06
CA LEU A 86 29.67 -4.23 23.57
C LEU A 86 29.96 -4.33 25.08
N LEU A 87 29.07 -4.98 25.83
CA LEU A 87 29.23 -5.22 27.26
C LEU A 87 30.17 -6.39 27.58
N ASP A 88 30.24 -7.41 26.73
CA ASP A 88 30.93 -8.68 27.00
C ASP A 88 32.42 -8.73 26.54
N THR A 89 32.87 -7.81 25.68
CA THR A 89 34.21 -7.92 25.05
C THR A 89 35.37 -7.34 25.89
N HIS A 90 36.14 -8.24 26.52
CA HIS A 90 37.50 -8.01 27.00
C HIS A 90 38.53 -8.08 25.84
N GLY A 91 38.80 -6.95 25.17
CA GLY A 91 39.91 -6.81 24.21
C GLY A 91 39.66 -5.81 23.07
N THR A 92 40.57 -4.85 22.86
CA THR A 92 40.38 -3.70 21.94
C THR A 92 40.42 -4.05 20.45
N ALA A 93 41.14 -5.09 20.02
CA ALA A 93 41.26 -5.44 18.59
C ALA A 93 40.07 -6.25 18.05
N GLN A 94 39.53 -7.20 18.83
CA GLN A 94 38.30 -7.93 18.47
C GLN A 94 37.06 -7.02 18.47
N LYS A 95 37.06 -5.96 19.31
CA LYS A 95 36.03 -4.91 19.31
C LYS A 95 35.84 -4.26 17.94
N ALA A 96 36.91 -3.85 17.26
CA ALA A 96 36.81 -3.05 16.04
C ALA A 96 36.21 -3.84 14.85
N THR A 97 36.57 -5.12 14.70
CA THR A 97 36.01 -5.98 13.65
C THR A 97 34.58 -6.43 13.97
N GLY A 98 34.27 -6.81 15.21
CA GLY A 98 32.91 -7.18 15.62
C GLY A 98 31.91 -6.02 15.46
N LEU A 99 32.31 -4.82 15.88
CA LEU A 99 31.49 -3.62 15.74
C LEU A 99 31.16 -3.26 14.28
N LYS A 100 32.09 -3.50 13.34
CA LYS A 100 31.88 -3.19 11.92
C LYS A 100 30.81 -4.10 11.27
N TYR A 101 30.87 -5.41 11.50
CA TYR A 101 29.87 -6.35 10.95
C TYR A 101 28.49 -6.18 11.59
N GLN A 102 28.43 -5.87 12.89
CA GLN A 102 27.16 -5.61 13.57
C GLN A 102 26.52 -4.28 13.15
N HIS A 103 27.34 -3.25 12.89
CA HIS A 103 26.85 -2.00 12.33
C HIS A 103 26.19 -2.21 10.96
N GLU A 104 26.78 -3.06 10.11
CA GLU A 104 26.18 -3.42 8.82
C GLU A 104 24.85 -4.15 9.01
N SER A 105 24.77 -5.15 9.90
CA SER A 105 23.54 -5.87 10.24
C SER A 105 22.41 -4.96 10.74
N VAL A 106 22.72 -4.04 11.66
CA VAL A 106 21.76 -3.05 12.19
C VAL A 106 21.32 -2.07 11.11
N VAL A 107 22.23 -1.62 10.25
CA VAL A 107 21.90 -0.72 9.13
C VAL A 107 21.01 -1.42 8.10
N THR A 108 21.31 -2.66 7.72
CA THR A 108 20.49 -3.44 6.79
C THR A 108 19.08 -3.67 7.35
N ALA A 109 18.96 -4.09 8.60
CA ALA A 109 17.67 -4.25 9.27
C ALA A 109 16.91 -2.91 9.38
N GLY A 110 17.62 -1.80 9.59
CA GLY A 110 17.03 -0.46 9.63
C GLY A 110 16.50 0.00 8.28
N LEU A 111 17.22 -0.27 7.19
CA LEU A 111 16.77 0.02 5.83
C LEU A 111 15.56 -0.83 5.45
N GLU A 112 15.56 -2.12 5.79
CA GLU A 112 14.43 -3.02 5.56
C GLU A 112 13.17 -2.52 6.29
N LEU A 113 13.30 -2.15 7.57
CA LEU A 113 12.21 -1.56 8.33
C LEU A 113 11.67 -0.28 7.68
N ALA A 114 12.56 0.60 7.21
CA ALA A 114 12.16 1.84 6.54
C ALA A 114 11.34 1.57 5.27
N VAL A 115 11.76 0.59 4.46
CA VAL A 115 11.03 0.16 3.25
C VAL A 115 9.67 -0.43 3.63
N CYS A 116 9.61 -1.33 4.62
CA CYS A 116 8.35 -1.94 5.06
C CYS A 116 7.36 -0.90 5.60
N LYS A 117 7.82 0.05 6.44
CA LYS A 117 6.96 1.14 6.96
C LYS A 117 6.51 2.10 5.86
N ALA A 118 7.35 2.36 4.85
CA ALA A 118 6.95 3.16 3.70
C ALA A 118 5.83 2.47 2.89
N ARG A 119 5.96 1.17 2.62
CA ARG A 119 4.91 0.36 1.97
C ARG A 119 3.62 0.34 2.80
N GLU A 120 3.72 0.12 4.11
CA GLU A 120 2.56 0.14 5.02
C GLU A 120 1.84 1.50 5.00
N MET A 121 2.60 2.60 5.12
CA MET A 121 2.06 3.96 5.14
C MET A 121 1.36 4.29 3.82
N PHE A 122 1.97 3.94 2.69
CA PHE A 122 1.38 4.11 1.38
C PHE A 122 0.03 3.38 1.27
N LEU A 123 -0.01 2.08 1.61
CA LEU A 123 -1.24 1.28 1.53
C LEU A 123 -2.32 1.80 2.48
N ARG A 124 -1.94 2.25 3.68
CA ARG A 124 -2.86 2.88 4.64
C ARG A 124 -3.51 4.13 4.05
N GLN A 125 -2.73 5.01 3.42
CA GLN A 125 -3.23 6.21 2.77
C GLN A 125 -4.11 5.88 1.56
N PHE A 126 -3.72 4.88 0.78
CA PHE A 126 -4.51 4.43 -0.36
C PHE A 126 -5.88 3.91 0.07
N VAL A 127 -5.94 3.02 1.08
CA VAL A 127 -7.20 2.52 1.65
C VAL A 127 -8.06 3.66 2.20
N ALA A 128 -7.47 4.60 2.94
CA ALA A 128 -8.21 5.77 3.43
C ALA A 128 -8.80 6.61 2.29
N SER A 129 -8.07 6.74 1.18
CA SER A 129 -8.55 7.46 0.00
C SER A 129 -9.72 6.73 -0.70
N LEU A 130 -9.70 5.39 -0.71
CA LEU A 130 -10.82 4.57 -1.21
C LEU A 130 -12.05 4.74 -0.33
N ASP A 131 -11.89 4.68 0.99
CA ASP A 131 -12.99 4.87 1.94
C ASP A 131 -13.62 6.27 1.81
N ALA A 132 -12.79 7.30 1.64
CA ALA A 132 -13.28 8.66 1.39
C ALA A 132 -14.08 8.76 0.07
N ARG A 133 -13.60 8.13 -1.01
CA ARG A 133 -14.31 8.09 -2.30
C ARG A 133 -15.63 7.34 -2.21
N LEU A 134 -15.65 6.18 -1.54
CA LEU A 134 -16.86 5.40 -1.33
C LEU A 134 -17.89 6.19 -0.52
N SER A 135 -17.46 6.88 0.53
CA SER A 135 -18.33 7.75 1.31
C SER A 135 -18.90 8.90 0.48
N HIS A 136 -18.08 9.52 -0.38
CA HIS A 136 -18.53 10.58 -1.28
C HIS A 136 -19.57 10.07 -2.29
N TRP A 137 -19.30 8.94 -2.95
CA TRP A 137 -20.22 8.32 -3.90
C TRP A 137 -21.57 7.96 -3.24
N GLN A 138 -21.54 7.36 -2.05
CA GLN A 138 -22.76 7.07 -1.28
C GLN A 138 -23.56 8.33 -0.94
N THR A 139 -22.88 9.45 -0.69
CA THR A 139 -23.52 10.75 -0.39
C THR A 139 -24.13 11.37 -1.64
N GLN A 140 -23.47 11.26 -2.80
CA GLN A 140 -24.00 11.70 -4.10
C GLN A 140 -25.29 10.93 -4.44
N GLN A 141 -25.24 9.60 -4.38
CA GLN A 141 -26.40 8.73 -4.65
C GLN A 141 -27.61 9.06 -3.77
N ARG A 142 -27.39 9.32 -2.47
CA ARG A 142 -28.47 9.75 -1.57
C ARG A 142 -29.05 11.11 -1.93
N THR A 143 -28.22 12.03 -2.42
CA THR A 143 -28.65 13.36 -2.84
C THR A 143 -29.46 13.29 -4.14
N GLU A 144 -28.99 12.54 -5.12
CA GLU A 144 -29.67 12.29 -6.39
C GLU A 144 -31.04 11.65 -6.15
N TYR A 145 -31.09 10.57 -5.36
CA TYR A 145 -32.34 9.93 -4.97
C TYR A 145 -33.33 10.90 -4.29
N ARG A 146 -32.83 11.79 -3.41
CA ARG A 146 -33.69 12.80 -2.76
C ARG A 146 -34.19 13.86 -3.74
N ALA A 147 -33.37 14.24 -4.72
CA ALA A 147 -33.76 15.18 -5.76
C ALA A 147 -34.84 14.58 -6.67
N ASP A 148 -34.70 13.31 -7.05
CA ASP A 148 -35.69 12.58 -7.86
C ASP A 148 -37.04 12.47 -7.14
N MET A 149 -37.04 12.21 -5.84
CA MET A 149 -38.26 12.15 -5.02
C MET A 149 -38.90 13.54 -4.77
N ALA A 150 -38.14 14.62 -4.91
CA ALA A 150 -38.62 15.99 -4.73
C ALA A 150 -39.07 16.66 -6.04
N ALA A 151 -38.78 16.06 -7.21
CA ALA A 151 -39.22 16.57 -8.50
C ALA A 151 -40.75 16.41 -8.66
N PRO A 152 -41.49 17.48 -9.01
CA PRO A 152 -42.93 17.42 -9.19
C PRO A 152 -43.27 16.72 -10.51
N GLY A 153 -43.37 15.39 -10.46
CA GLY A 153 -43.63 14.55 -11.63
C GLY A 153 -43.16 13.10 -11.52
N GLY A 154 -42.74 12.63 -10.34
CA GLY A 154 -42.37 11.22 -10.11
C GLY A 154 -43.57 10.27 -10.14
N LEU A 155 -44.14 10.07 -11.33
CA LEU A 155 -44.73 8.87 -11.95
C LEU A 155 -45.30 9.25 -13.32
#